data_AF-A0A6G6J6Q6-F1
#
_entry.id   AF-A0A6G6J6Q6-F1
#
_cell.length_a   1.000
_cell.length_b   1.000
_cell.length_c   1.000
_cell.angle_alpha   90.00
_cell.angle_beta   90.00
_cell.angle_gamma   90.00
#
_symmetry.space_group_name_H-M   'P 1'
#
loop_
_entity.id
_entity.type
_entity.pdbx_description
1 polymer ?
#
loop_
_entity_poly.entity_id
_entity_poly.type
_entity_poly.pdbx_seq_one_letter_code
_entity_poly.pdbx_strand_id
1 'polypeptide(L)'
;MTPQTNDRTGISPALAALRAATHALHADLDSRSPLTAALTRADYLDHAARVLGWMRPLEQALWPLWPDADDAALRRGKSRWLEDDLRAGAHAEEPMADCPWVPKPSCLAEAFGIAYVAEGATLGGRVLYKRLKTSLDPLPLRWLQGYGEHTGERWGSFQRLLAEHVSTAEDIALAQQAAVQAFTSFRDWVIDATPDRAGQA
;
A
#
# COMPACT_ATOMS: atom_id res chain seq x y z
N MET A 1 12.55 44.03 5.27
CA MET A 1 13.31 42.77 5.27
C MET A 1 12.60 41.84 6.25
N THR A 2 11.61 41.09 5.75
CA THR A 2 10.80 40.15 6.53
C THR A 2 11.65 38.93 6.86
N PRO A 3 11.65 38.43 8.11
CA PRO A 3 12.43 37.25 8.46
C PRO A 3 11.79 36.02 7.83
N GLN A 4 12.56 35.31 7.02
CA GLN A 4 12.26 33.95 6.59
C GLN A 4 12.06 33.09 7.84
N THR A 5 10.83 32.62 8.06
CA THR A 5 10.54 31.59 9.05
C THR A 5 11.20 30.30 8.60
N ASN A 6 12.21 29.93 9.37
CA ASN A 6 12.98 28.70 9.28
C ASN A 6 12.02 27.49 9.23
N ASP A 7 12.05 26.75 8.12
CA ASP A 7 11.21 25.60 7.81
C ASP A 7 11.62 24.43 8.72
N ARG A 8 10.89 24.25 9.82
CA ARG A 8 11.22 23.24 10.81
C ARG A 8 10.73 21.90 10.29
N THR A 9 11.64 21.11 9.73
CA THR A 9 11.46 19.70 9.33
C THR A 9 10.92 18.87 10.49
N GLY A 10 9.61 18.87 10.65
CA GLY A 10 8.86 18.10 11.63
C GLY A 10 7.82 17.23 10.91
N ILE A 11 7.50 16.09 11.51
CA ILE A 11 6.38 15.24 11.09
C ILE A 11 5.10 16.07 11.17
N SER A 12 4.31 16.13 10.09
CA SER A 12 3.04 16.86 10.11
C SER A 12 2.07 16.24 11.13
N PRO A 13 1.14 17.01 11.71
CA PRO A 13 0.14 16.47 12.64
C PRO A 13 -0.64 15.29 12.05
N ALA A 14 -1.02 15.38 10.77
CA ALA A 14 -1.66 14.29 10.05
C ALA A 14 -0.79 13.03 10.00
N LEU A 15 0.48 13.15 9.60
CA LEU A 15 1.38 12.01 9.53
C LEU A 15 1.63 11.38 10.92
N ALA A 16 1.73 12.20 11.96
CA ALA A 16 1.88 11.73 13.33
C ALA A 16 0.64 10.94 13.79
N ALA A 17 -0.56 11.45 13.52
CA ALA A 17 -1.82 10.79 13.84
C ALA A 17 -1.99 9.46 13.10
N LEU A 18 -1.72 9.43 11.78
CA LEU A 18 -1.77 8.20 10.98
C LEU A 18 -0.83 7.14 11.56
N ARG A 19 0.44 7.50 11.83
CA ARG A 19 1.42 6.57 12.43
C ARG A 19 0.95 6.04 13.77
N ALA A 20 0.45 6.90 14.66
CA ALA A 20 -0.02 6.50 15.98
C ALA A 20 -1.18 5.51 15.88
N ALA A 21 -2.16 5.79 15.03
CA ALA A 21 -3.35 4.94 14.89
C ALA A 21 -3.08 3.60 14.21
N THR A 22 -2.10 3.54 13.30
CA THR A 22 -1.80 2.31 12.56
C THR A 22 -0.61 1.53 13.11
N HIS A 23 0.07 2.02 14.15
CA HIS A 23 1.29 1.40 14.68
C HIS A 23 1.08 -0.07 15.08
N ALA A 24 0.05 -0.35 15.89
CA ALA A 24 -0.24 -1.71 16.34
C ALA A 24 -0.66 -2.62 15.19
N LEU A 25 -1.46 -2.11 14.24
CA LEU A 25 -1.89 -2.86 13.05
C LEU A 25 -0.70 -3.20 12.14
N HIS A 26 0.22 -2.27 11.95
CA HIS A 26 1.44 -2.51 11.18
C HIS A 26 2.32 -3.57 11.85
N ALA A 27 2.55 -3.45 13.16
CA ALA A 27 3.35 -4.42 13.91
C ALA A 27 2.73 -5.83 13.88
N ASP A 28 1.41 -5.92 14.02
CA ASP A 28 0.65 -7.17 13.89
C ASP A 28 0.82 -7.79 12.49
N LEU A 29 0.63 -7.01 11.42
CA LEU A 29 0.87 -7.47 10.04
C LEU A 29 2.31 -7.94 9.80
N ASP A 30 3.31 -7.19 10.28
CA ASP A 30 4.71 -7.58 10.13
C ASP A 30 5.00 -8.92 10.81
N SER A 31 4.49 -9.10 12.03
CA SER A 31 4.69 -10.33 12.82
C SER A 31 4.05 -11.58 12.22
N ARG A 32 2.97 -11.40 11.44
CA ARG A 32 2.24 -12.49 10.79
C ARG A 32 2.55 -12.62 9.30
N SER A 33 3.41 -11.75 8.75
CA SER A 33 3.70 -11.75 7.32
C SER A 33 4.38 -13.05 6.91
N PRO A 34 3.83 -13.78 5.92
CA PRO A 34 4.41 -15.03 5.43
C PRO A 34 5.79 -14.81 4.81
N LEU A 35 6.09 -13.56 4.44
CA LEU A 35 7.35 -13.22 3.79
C LEU A 35 8.54 -13.22 4.77
N THR A 36 8.31 -13.22 6.08
CA THR A 36 9.37 -13.12 7.11
C THR A 36 10.12 -14.43 7.38
N ALA A 37 9.55 -15.56 6.97
CA ALA A 37 10.19 -16.87 7.04
C ALA A 37 11.01 -17.17 5.78
N ALA A 38 11.73 -18.30 5.78
CA ALA A 38 12.20 -18.87 4.52
C ALA A 38 10.96 -19.22 3.67
N LEU A 39 10.84 -18.61 2.49
CA LEU A 39 9.71 -18.80 1.60
C LEU A 39 10.15 -19.30 0.22
N THR A 40 9.27 -20.09 -0.39
CA THR A 40 9.44 -20.55 -1.77
C THR A 40 8.91 -19.52 -2.77
N ARG A 41 9.22 -19.72 -4.04
CA ARG A 41 8.61 -18.96 -5.14
C ARG A 41 7.08 -19.06 -5.14
N ALA A 42 6.52 -20.23 -4.83
CA ALA A 42 5.07 -20.43 -4.78
C ALA A 42 4.43 -19.60 -3.66
N ASP A 43 5.05 -19.56 -2.48
CA ASP A 43 4.56 -18.78 -1.34
C ASP A 43 4.54 -17.28 -1.65
N TYR A 44 5.59 -16.77 -2.32
CA TYR A 44 5.60 -15.38 -2.79
C TYR A 44 4.46 -15.09 -3.76
N LEU A 45 4.25 -15.96 -4.74
CA LEU A 45 3.24 -15.75 -5.79
C LEU A 45 1.82 -15.84 -5.22
N ASP A 46 1.54 -16.73 -4.26
CA ASP A 46 0.25 -16.77 -3.56
C ASP A 46 0.01 -15.47 -2.76
N HIS A 47 1.03 -15.01 -2.03
CA HIS A 47 0.95 -13.73 -1.32
C HIS A 47 0.72 -12.55 -2.29
N ALA A 48 1.46 -12.49 -3.40
CA ALA A 48 1.29 -11.46 -4.42
C ALA A 48 -0.12 -11.51 -5.05
N ALA A 49 -0.68 -12.69 -5.29
CA ALA A 49 -2.04 -12.84 -5.79
C ALA A 49 -3.08 -12.28 -4.80
N ARG A 50 -2.92 -12.55 -3.50
CA ARG A 50 -3.80 -11.99 -2.45
C ARG A 50 -3.70 -10.46 -2.38
N VAL A 51 -2.49 -9.93 -2.40
CA VAL A 51 -2.26 -8.47 -2.43
C VAL A 51 -2.88 -7.86 -3.70
N LEU A 52 -2.81 -8.53 -4.86
CA LEU A 52 -3.45 -8.07 -6.09
C LEU A 52 -4.97 -7.97 -5.93
N GLY A 53 -5.61 -9.01 -5.37
CA GLY A 53 -7.06 -9.02 -5.13
C GLY A 53 -7.53 -7.88 -4.22
N TRP A 54 -6.68 -7.39 -3.31
CA TRP A 54 -6.98 -6.20 -2.51
C TRP A 54 -6.63 -4.88 -3.23
N MET A 55 -5.50 -4.84 -3.92
CA MET A 55 -4.97 -3.63 -4.56
C MET A 55 -5.85 -3.16 -5.72
N ARG A 56 -6.39 -4.06 -6.55
CA ARG A 56 -7.25 -3.69 -7.69
C ARG A 56 -8.48 -2.86 -7.28
N PRO A 57 -9.38 -3.35 -6.40
CA PRO A 57 -10.55 -2.57 -6.00
C PRO A 57 -10.17 -1.31 -5.21
N LEU A 58 -9.07 -1.35 -4.44
CA LEU A 58 -8.58 -0.17 -3.72
C LEU A 58 -8.14 0.95 -4.68
N GLU A 59 -7.30 0.64 -5.67
CA GLU A 59 -6.84 1.61 -6.66
C GLU A 59 -8.01 2.17 -7.49
N GLN A 60 -9.02 1.34 -7.80
CA GLN A 60 -10.22 1.77 -8.51
C GLN A 60 -11.05 2.77 -7.69
N ALA A 61 -11.12 2.60 -6.37
CA ALA A 61 -11.86 3.49 -5.48
C ALA A 61 -11.07 4.78 -5.14
N LEU A 62 -9.76 4.66 -5.00
CA LEU A 62 -8.89 5.72 -4.48
C LEU A 62 -8.61 6.84 -5.49
N TRP A 63 -8.06 6.48 -6.64
CA TRP A 63 -7.46 7.46 -7.55
C TRP A 63 -8.43 8.39 -8.28
N PRO A 64 -9.72 8.03 -8.51
CA PRO A 64 -10.69 8.98 -9.06
C PRO A 64 -10.97 10.22 -8.18
N LEU A 65 -10.70 10.14 -6.87
CA LEU A 65 -10.85 11.27 -5.94
C LEU A 65 -9.54 12.03 -5.66
N TRP A 66 -8.44 11.63 -6.30
CA TRP A 66 -7.14 12.26 -6.07
C TRP A 66 -7.10 13.67 -6.69
N PRO A 67 -6.48 14.66 -6.03
CA PRO A 67 -6.63 16.07 -6.41
C PRO A 67 -5.85 16.44 -7.68
N ASP A 68 -4.83 15.67 -8.04
CA ASP A 68 -3.99 15.90 -9.22
C ASP A 68 -3.93 14.64 -10.10
N ALA A 69 -4.29 14.76 -11.38
CA ALA A 69 -4.41 13.62 -12.27
C ALA A 69 -3.05 13.01 -12.64
N ASP A 70 -1.98 13.80 -12.70
CA ASP A 70 -0.64 13.36 -13.07
C ASP A 70 0.02 12.61 -11.90
N ASP A 71 -0.10 13.14 -10.67
CA ASP A 71 0.33 12.46 -9.45
C ASP A 71 -0.49 11.19 -9.21
N ALA A 72 -1.81 11.22 -9.48
CA ALA A 72 -2.63 10.02 -9.45
C ALA A 72 -2.15 8.96 -10.47
N ALA A 73 -1.83 9.39 -11.69
CA ALA A 73 -1.32 8.52 -12.74
C ALA A 73 0.05 7.90 -12.38
N LEU A 74 0.86 8.62 -11.62
CA LEU A 74 2.14 8.16 -11.11
C LEU A 74 1.99 7.16 -9.95
N ARG A 75 1.04 7.39 -9.04
CA ARG A 75 0.85 6.55 -7.85
C ARG A 75 0.04 5.29 -8.14
N ARG A 76 -0.89 5.35 -9.09
CA ARG A 76 -1.64 4.16 -9.51
C ARG A 76 -0.74 3.16 -10.24
N GLY A 77 -1.20 1.91 -10.32
CA GLY A 77 -0.56 0.86 -11.12
C GLY A 77 0.21 -0.16 -10.30
N LYS A 78 0.07 -0.13 -8.97
CA LYS A 78 0.62 -1.16 -8.07
C LYS A 78 0.04 -2.54 -8.37
N SER A 79 -1.24 -2.59 -8.73
CA SER A 79 -1.90 -3.79 -9.27
C SER A 79 -1.13 -4.38 -10.46
N ARG A 80 -0.72 -3.55 -11.44
CA ARG A 80 0.06 -4.00 -12.60
C ARG A 80 1.43 -4.56 -12.23
N TRP A 81 2.08 -4.02 -11.20
CA TRP A 81 3.36 -4.58 -10.72
C TRP A 81 3.20 -5.98 -10.15
N LEU A 82 2.09 -6.25 -9.47
CA LEU A 82 1.75 -7.57 -8.97
C LEU A 82 1.39 -8.52 -10.12
N GLU A 83 0.62 -8.05 -11.12
CA GLU A 83 0.32 -8.81 -12.33
C GLU A 83 1.58 -9.23 -13.10
N ASP A 84 2.58 -8.34 -13.19
CA ASP A 84 3.86 -8.63 -13.82
C ASP A 84 4.62 -9.76 -13.10
N ASP A 85 4.61 -9.76 -11.76
CA ASP A 85 5.21 -10.82 -10.95
C ASP A 85 4.49 -12.16 -11.13
N LEU A 86 3.15 -12.15 -11.14
CA LEU A 86 2.34 -13.36 -11.34
C LEU A 86 2.57 -13.95 -12.73
N ARG A 87 2.66 -13.09 -13.76
CA ARG A 87 2.94 -13.48 -15.14
C ARG A 87 4.35 -14.07 -15.28
N ALA A 88 5.37 -13.43 -14.72
CA ALA A 88 6.73 -13.97 -14.69
C ALA A 88 6.82 -15.28 -13.88
N GLY A 89 5.94 -15.41 -12.89
CA GLY A 89 5.72 -16.59 -12.07
C GLY A 89 5.20 -17.81 -12.81
N ALA A 90 4.63 -17.64 -14.01
CA ALA A 90 3.80 -18.66 -14.66
C ALA A 90 2.74 -19.22 -13.68
N HIS A 91 2.23 -18.37 -12.78
CA HIS A 91 1.21 -18.78 -11.84
C HIS A 91 -0.10 -18.97 -12.61
N ALA A 92 -0.55 -20.23 -12.74
CA ALA A 92 -1.58 -20.63 -13.69
C ALA A 92 -3.01 -20.14 -13.35
N GLU A 93 -3.54 -19.40 -14.34
CA GLU A 93 -4.88 -19.35 -14.96
C GLU A 93 -6.14 -18.91 -14.21
N GLU A 94 -6.25 -19.00 -12.89
CA GLU A 94 -7.40 -18.39 -12.20
C GLU A 94 -7.03 -17.08 -11.51
N PRO A 95 -7.55 -15.92 -11.98
CA PRO A 95 -7.31 -14.67 -11.30
C PRO A 95 -7.89 -14.75 -9.89
N MET A 96 -7.07 -14.39 -8.90
CA MET A 96 -7.55 -14.18 -7.52
C MET A 96 -8.79 -13.28 -7.57
N ALA A 97 -9.84 -13.66 -6.82
CA ALA A 97 -11.03 -12.83 -6.69
C ALA A 97 -10.66 -11.47 -6.08
N ASP A 98 -11.42 -10.43 -6.42
CA ASP A 98 -11.25 -9.16 -5.74
C ASP A 98 -11.74 -9.27 -4.29
N CYS A 99 -11.03 -8.57 -3.40
CA CYS A 99 -11.46 -8.41 -2.03
C CYS A 99 -12.89 -7.82 -2.02
N PRO A 100 -13.87 -8.49 -1.39
CA PRO A 100 -15.26 -8.05 -1.44
C PRO A 100 -15.48 -6.72 -0.71
N TRP A 101 -14.54 -6.33 0.16
CA TRP A 101 -14.62 -5.08 0.90
C TRP A 101 -13.26 -4.38 1.02
N VAL A 102 -13.17 -3.23 0.38
CA VAL A 102 -12.11 -2.22 0.59
C VAL A 102 -12.75 -0.90 1.00
N PRO A 103 -12.07 -0.06 1.80
CA PRO A 103 -12.59 1.27 2.09
C PRO A 103 -12.71 2.09 0.80
N LYS A 104 -13.83 2.79 0.65
CA LYS A 104 -14.11 3.68 -0.47
C LYS A 104 -14.15 5.11 0.08
N PRO A 105 -13.18 5.96 -0.28
CA PRO A 105 -13.18 7.33 0.21
C PRO A 105 -14.38 8.09 -0.37
N SER A 106 -14.97 8.94 0.46
CA SER A 106 -16.04 9.89 0.12
C SER A 106 -15.54 11.33 0.06
N CYS A 107 -14.36 11.58 0.64
CA CYS A 107 -13.69 12.87 0.63
C CYS A 107 -12.17 12.70 0.51
N LEU A 108 -11.48 13.83 0.30
CA LEU A 108 -10.04 13.86 0.08
C LEU A 108 -9.24 13.38 1.30
N ALA A 109 -9.67 13.72 2.52
CA ALA A 109 -9.00 13.29 3.75
C ALA A 109 -8.97 11.76 3.89
N GLU A 110 -10.09 11.09 3.63
CA GLU A 110 -10.17 9.63 3.62
C GLU A 110 -9.28 9.03 2.53
N ALA A 111 -9.25 9.63 1.33
CA ALA A 111 -8.39 9.19 0.25
C ALA A 111 -6.91 9.25 0.65
N PHE A 112 -6.47 10.31 1.32
CA PHE A 112 -5.10 10.40 1.88
C PHE A 112 -4.81 9.33 2.93
N GLY A 113 -5.78 9.03 3.81
CA GLY A 113 -5.67 7.96 4.79
C GLY A 113 -5.48 6.59 4.16
N ILE A 114 -6.25 6.28 3.11
CA ILE A 114 -6.14 5.03 2.37
C ILE A 114 -4.83 4.97 1.57
N ALA A 115 -4.49 6.05 0.86
CA ALA A 115 -3.26 6.17 0.10
C ALA A 115 -2.01 6.01 0.98
N TYR A 116 -2.04 6.49 2.23
CA TYR A 116 -0.94 6.31 3.19
C TYR A 116 -0.56 4.83 3.36
N VAL A 117 -1.54 3.92 3.38
CA VAL A 117 -1.30 2.48 3.51
C VAL A 117 -0.67 1.92 2.22
N ALA A 118 -1.24 2.25 1.06
CA ALA A 118 -0.75 1.76 -0.23
C ALA A 118 0.63 2.32 -0.60
N GLU A 119 0.88 3.60 -0.34
CA GLU A 119 2.19 4.24 -0.56
C GLU A 119 3.22 3.74 0.47
N GLY A 120 2.82 3.59 1.74
CA GLY A 120 3.68 3.08 2.80
C GLY A 120 4.17 1.65 2.54
N ALA A 121 3.31 0.80 1.98
CA ALA A 121 3.65 -0.58 1.61
C ALA A 121 4.85 -0.65 0.64
N THR A 122 5.08 0.38 -0.20
CA THR A 122 6.23 0.40 -1.13
C THR A 122 7.58 0.52 -0.42
N LEU A 123 7.61 1.13 0.78
CA LEU A 123 8.82 1.22 1.61
C LEU A 123 9.18 -0.14 2.19
N GLY A 124 8.20 -0.82 2.80
CA GLY A 124 8.36 -2.19 3.31
C GLY A 124 8.74 -3.16 2.19
N GLY A 125 8.10 -3.01 1.03
CA GLY A 125 8.43 -3.75 -0.19
C GLY A 125 9.92 -3.69 -0.53
N ARG A 126 10.55 -2.49 -0.51
CA ARG A 126 11.99 -2.37 -0.81
C ARG A 126 12.89 -3.09 0.18
N VAL A 127 12.50 -3.16 1.45
CA VAL A 127 13.23 -3.92 2.47
C VAL A 127 13.14 -5.42 2.12
N LEU A 128 11.94 -5.90 1.80
CA LEU A 128 11.69 -7.28 1.39
C LEU A 128 12.41 -7.63 0.09
N TYR A 129 12.42 -6.75 -0.90
CA TYR A 129 13.13 -6.96 -2.17
C TYR A 129 14.62 -7.21 -1.96
N LYS A 130 15.28 -6.39 -1.14
CA LYS A 130 16.71 -6.57 -0.83
C LYS A 130 17.00 -7.93 -0.19
N ARG A 131 16.07 -8.43 0.63
CA ARG A 131 16.19 -9.74 1.29
C ARG A 131 15.93 -10.90 0.34
N LEU A 132 14.92 -10.79 -0.53
CA LEU A 132 14.35 -11.91 -1.26
C LEU A 132 14.86 -12.07 -2.71
N LYS A 133 15.40 -11.01 -3.31
CA LYS A 133 15.78 -11.01 -4.73
C LYS A 133 16.75 -12.12 -5.13
N THR A 134 17.68 -12.49 -4.24
CA THR A 134 18.66 -13.54 -4.54
C THR A 134 18.07 -14.94 -4.39
N SER A 135 17.22 -15.16 -3.38
CA SER A 135 16.65 -16.48 -3.10
C SER A 135 15.49 -16.84 -4.03
N LEU A 136 14.82 -15.85 -4.62
CA LEU A 136 13.68 -16.05 -5.52
C LEU A 136 14.02 -15.84 -7.00
N ASP A 137 15.30 -15.67 -7.35
CA ASP A 137 15.75 -15.61 -8.74
C ASP A 137 15.26 -16.86 -9.52
N PRO A 138 14.76 -16.72 -10.76
CA PRO A 138 14.77 -15.53 -11.61
C PRO A 138 13.51 -14.64 -11.54
N LEU A 139 12.72 -14.67 -10.45
CA LEU A 139 11.56 -13.78 -10.34
C LEU A 139 11.98 -12.30 -10.25
N PRO A 140 11.30 -11.38 -10.96
CA PRO A 140 11.64 -9.97 -10.93
C PRO A 140 11.28 -9.29 -9.61
N LEU A 141 10.25 -9.78 -8.89
CA LEU A 141 9.72 -9.19 -7.65
C LEU A 141 9.37 -7.70 -7.82
N ARG A 142 8.77 -7.34 -8.96
CA ARG A 142 8.48 -5.98 -9.38
C ARG A 142 7.65 -5.22 -8.36
N TRP A 143 6.68 -5.86 -7.72
CA TRP A 143 5.90 -5.26 -6.63
C TRP A 143 6.80 -4.78 -5.49
N LEU A 144 7.75 -5.62 -5.06
CA LEU A 144 8.65 -5.31 -3.95
C LEU A 144 9.70 -4.25 -4.30
N GLN A 145 9.95 -3.98 -5.59
CA GLN A 145 10.87 -2.91 -5.97
C GLN A 145 10.32 -1.51 -5.62
N GLY A 146 9.00 -1.37 -5.48
CA GLY A 146 8.30 -0.10 -5.35
C GLY A 146 8.59 0.81 -6.55
N TYR A 147 8.80 2.10 -6.30
CA TYR A 147 9.25 3.07 -7.31
C TYR A 147 10.76 2.98 -7.62
N GLY A 148 11.39 1.84 -7.34
CA GLY A 148 12.84 1.70 -7.48
C GLY A 148 13.59 2.67 -6.57
N GLU A 149 14.66 3.27 -7.09
CA GLU A 149 15.49 4.21 -6.32
C GLU A 149 14.72 5.44 -5.84
N HIS A 150 13.62 5.79 -6.51
CA HIS A 150 12.78 6.95 -6.19
C HIS A 150 11.76 6.69 -5.06
N THR A 151 11.66 5.49 -4.49
CA THR A 151 10.63 5.22 -3.45
C THR A 151 10.69 6.18 -2.27
N GLY A 152 11.90 6.50 -1.77
CA GLY A 152 12.05 7.47 -0.68
C GLY A 152 11.61 8.88 -1.06
N GLU A 153 11.95 9.31 -2.28
CA GLU A 153 11.54 10.61 -2.84
C GLU A 153 10.01 10.69 -2.99
N ARG A 154 9.38 9.65 -3.54
CA ARG A 154 7.92 9.56 -3.72
C ARG A 154 7.17 9.53 -2.39
N TRP A 155 7.73 8.86 -1.39
CA TRP A 155 7.22 8.92 -0.02
C TRP A 155 7.36 10.34 0.58
N GLY A 156 8.49 11.01 0.34
CA GLY A 156 8.67 12.41 0.72
C GLY A 156 7.62 13.33 0.08
N SER A 157 7.36 13.15 -1.21
CA SER A 157 6.32 13.90 -1.93
C SER A 157 4.92 13.62 -1.41
N PHE A 158 4.60 12.37 -1.12
CA PHE A 158 3.33 11.99 -0.50
C PHE A 158 3.10 12.70 0.83
N GLN A 159 4.12 12.70 1.70
CA GLN A 159 4.01 13.34 3.03
C GLN A 159 3.77 14.84 2.93
N ARG A 160 4.32 15.52 1.91
CA ARG A 160 4.04 16.94 1.66
C ARG A 160 2.58 17.17 1.25
N LEU A 161 2.08 16.40 0.29
CA LEU A 161 0.68 16.47 -0.13
C LEU A 161 -0.28 16.16 1.02
N LEU A 162 0.03 15.15 1.84
CA LEU A 162 -0.73 14.83 3.04
C LEU A 162 -0.77 16.03 4.00
N ALA A 163 0.37 16.68 4.25
CA ALA A 163 0.43 17.83 5.15
C ALA A 163 -0.33 19.05 4.61
N GLU A 164 -0.40 19.21 3.28
CA GLU A 164 -1.11 20.28 2.60
C GLU A 164 -2.63 20.08 2.66
N HIS A 165 -3.10 18.86 2.37
CA HIS A 165 -4.53 18.58 2.19
C HIS A 165 -5.24 18.06 3.46
N VAL A 166 -4.50 17.59 4.46
CA VAL A 166 -5.05 17.04 5.72
C VAL A 166 -4.49 17.88 6.87
N SER A 167 -5.16 19.00 7.15
CA SER A 167 -4.65 20.01 8.10
C SER A 167 -5.61 20.33 9.25
N THR A 168 -6.92 20.15 9.06
CA THR A 168 -7.90 20.36 10.12
C THR A 168 -8.00 19.14 11.05
N ALA A 169 -8.49 19.34 12.27
CA ALA A 169 -8.70 18.23 13.20
C ALA A 169 -9.71 17.21 12.66
N GLU A 170 -10.71 17.66 11.92
CA GLU A 170 -11.71 16.81 11.26
C GLU A 170 -11.08 15.98 10.14
N ASP A 171 -10.32 16.60 9.23
CA ASP A 171 -9.63 15.88 8.16
C ASP A 171 -8.66 14.83 8.72
N ILE A 172 -7.91 15.18 9.76
CA ILE A 172 -6.98 14.26 10.41
C ILE A 172 -7.74 13.05 10.98
N ALA A 173 -8.88 13.27 11.63
CA ALA A 173 -9.69 12.19 12.16
C ALA A 173 -10.23 11.26 11.05
N LEU A 174 -10.72 11.83 9.95
CA LEU A 174 -11.20 11.10 8.78
C LEU A 174 -10.09 10.28 8.13
N ALA A 175 -8.93 10.88 7.88
CA ALA A 175 -7.77 10.20 7.32
C ALA A 175 -7.30 9.05 8.24
N GLN A 176 -7.31 9.26 9.55
CA GLN A 176 -6.95 8.24 10.53
C GLN A 176 -7.89 7.04 10.49
N GLN A 177 -9.20 7.29 10.50
CA GLN A 177 -10.21 6.23 10.41
C GLN A 177 -10.07 5.45 9.10
N ALA A 178 -9.88 6.14 7.98
CA ALA A 178 -9.72 5.51 6.67
C ALA A 178 -8.44 4.67 6.57
N ALA A 179 -7.33 5.13 7.15
CA ALA A 179 -6.09 4.34 7.22
C ALA A 179 -6.26 3.07 8.06
N VAL A 180 -6.94 3.15 9.20
CA VAL A 180 -7.26 1.99 10.05
C VAL A 180 -8.14 1.00 9.30
N GLN A 181 -9.16 1.47 8.57
CA GLN A 181 -10.03 0.64 7.74
C GLN A 181 -9.24 -0.06 6.63
N ALA A 182 -8.32 0.65 5.96
CA ALA A 182 -7.48 0.08 4.92
C ALA A 182 -6.55 -1.02 5.46
N PHE A 183 -5.87 -0.78 6.59
CA PHE A 183 -5.06 -1.81 7.25
C PHE A 183 -5.88 -3.03 7.68
N THR A 184 -7.07 -2.80 8.24
CA THR A 184 -7.97 -3.87 8.68
C THR A 184 -8.45 -4.71 7.49
N SER A 185 -8.95 -4.06 6.43
CA SER A 185 -9.34 -4.70 5.17
C SER A 185 -8.18 -5.53 4.58
N PHE A 186 -6.97 -4.95 4.54
CA PHE A 186 -5.79 -5.63 4.03
C PHE A 186 -5.47 -6.88 4.84
N ARG A 187 -5.44 -6.77 6.18
CA ARG A 187 -5.18 -7.89 7.08
C ARG A 187 -6.21 -9.00 6.87
N ASP A 188 -7.48 -8.65 6.97
CA ASP A 188 -8.58 -9.61 6.94
C ASP A 188 -8.57 -10.40 5.62
N TRP A 189 -8.22 -9.75 4.49
CA TRP A 189 -8.14 -10.38 3.19
C TRP A 189 -6.82 -11.14 2.92
N VAL A 190 -5.68 -10.49 3.16
CA VAL A 190 -4.37 -11.02 2.75
C VAL A 190 -3.85 -12.07 3.74
N ILE A 191 -4.17 -11.93 5.02
CA ILE A 191 -3.66 -12.79 6.09
C ILE A 191 -4.71 -13.79 6.56
N ASP A 192 -5.93 -13.33 6.85
CA ASP A 192 -6.90 -14.15 7.59
C ASP A 192 -7.87 -14.91 6.69
N ALA A 193 -8.22 -14.37 5.51
CA ALA A 193 -9.12 -15.03 4.59
C ALA A 193 -8.49 -16.28 3.95
N THR A 194 -9.33 -17.29 3.71
CA THR A 194 -9.04 -18.38 2.78
C THR A 194 -9.86 -18.13 1.51
N PRO A 195 -9.44 -17.19 0.64
CA PRO A 195 -10.23 -16.85 -0.54
C PRO A 195 -10.28 -18.04 -1.49
N ASP A 196 -11.49 -18.35 -1.96
CA ASP A 196 -11.67 -19.32 -3.03
C ASP A 196 -10.95 -18.81 -4.29
N ARG A 197 -10.12 -19.68 -4.87
CA ARG A 197 -9.73 -19.51 -6.28
C ARG A 197 -11.00 -19.69 -7.10
N ALA A 198 -11.26 -18.77 -8.03
CA ALA A 198 -12.52 -18.71 -8.76
C ALA A 198 -12.67 -19.93 -9.70
N GLY A 199 -13.05 -21.09 -9.13
CA GLY A 199 -13.11 -22.37 -9.84
C GLY A 199 -13.48 -23.61 -9.01
N GLN A 200 -13.80 -23.49 -7.71
CA GLN A 200 -14.40 -24.60 -6.95
C GLN A 200 -15.93 -24.57 -7.06
N ALA A 201 -16.43 -25.10 -8.18
CA ALA A 201 -17.78 -25.63 -8.31
C ALA A 201 -17.73 -27.00 -8.98
#